data_AF-A0A251SF84-F1
#
_entry.id   AF-A0A251SF84-F1
#
_cell.length_a   1.000
_cell.length_b   1.000
_cell.length_c   1.000
_cell.angle_alpha   90.00
_cell.angle_beta   90.00
_cell.angle_gamma   90.00
#
_symmetry.space_group_name_H-M   'P 1'
#
loop_
_entity.id
_entity.type
_entity.pdbx_description
1 polymer ?
#
loop_
_entity_poly.entity_id
_entity_poly.type
_entity_poly.pdbx_seq_one_letter_code
_entity_poly.pdbx_strand_id
1 'polypeptide(L)'
;MKGASKTYFRLNTGSKIPAIGLGTWQSGGGFCVEAVKTAISVGYRYIDCAHLYGNEAEVGEALGELFKNNSVKREDIFLTSKYHCTTNSVNK
;
A
#
# COMPACT_ATOMS: atom_id res chain seq x y z
N MET A 1 -9.52 2.37 32.85
CA MET A 1 -9.57 1.46 31.67
C MET A 1 -8.81 2.14 30.54
N LYS A 2 -7.63 1.66 30.15
CA LYS A 2 -6.90 2.17 28.98
C LYS A 2 -7.70 1.77 27.74
N GLY A 3 -8.29 2.74 27.04
CA GLY A 3 -9.03 2.47 25.80
C GLY A 3 -8.14 1.75 24.80
N ALA A 4 -8.64 0.68 24.18
CA ALA A 4 -7.90 -0.07 23.18
C ALA A 4 -7.32 0.89 22.11
N SER A 5 -6.02 0.79 21.86
CA SER A 5 -5.36 1.59 20.83
C SER A 5 -6.03 1.36 19.48
N LYS A 6 -6.51 2.43 18.84
CA LYS A 6 -7.09 2.33 17.49
C LYS A 6 -5.97 2.06 16.50
N THR A 7 -6.08 0.98 15.72
CA THR A 7 -5.11 0.61 14.68
C THR A 7 -5.33 1.35 13.36
N TYR A 8 -6.24 2.31 13.32
CA TYR A 8 -6.62 3.09 12.14
C TYR A 8 -7.10 4.50 12.52
N PHE A 9 -7.06 5.41 11.54
CA PHE A 9 -7.68 6.73 11.59
C PHE A 9 -8.89 6.76 10.65
N ARG A 10 -9.89 7.59 10.97
CA ARG A 10 -11.05 7.82 10.08
C ARG A 10 -10.78 9.05 9.23
N LEU A 11 -10.81 8.89 7.91
CA LEU A 11 -10.72 9.99 6.96
C LEU A 11 -12.05 10.76 6.91
N ASN A 12 -12.01 12.00 6.44
CA ASN A 12 -13.21 12.83 6.24
C ASN A 12 -14.16 12.24 5.18
N THR A 13 -13.67 11.35 4.30
CA THR A 13 -14.46 10.55 3.35
C THR A 13 -15.24 9.42 4.02
N GLY A 14 -15.06 9.20 5.32
CA GLY A 14 -15.65 8.09 6.07
C GLY A 14 -14.83 6.80 6.05
N SER A 15 -13.88 6.65 5.13
CA SER A 15 -12.97 5.49 5.06
C SER A 15 -12.06 5.37 6.30
N LYS A 16 -11.61 4.14 6.59
CA LYS A 16 -10.61 3.87 7.62
C LYS A 16 -9.25 3.68 6.96
N ILE A 17 -8.25 4.48 7.34
CA ILE A 17 -6.86 4.30 6.92
C ILE A 17 -6.08 3.63 8.06
N PRO A 18 -5.38 2.51 7.85
CA PRO A 18 -4.52 1.91 8.87
C PRO A 18 -3.46 2.91 9.36
N ALA A 19 -3.20 2.91 10.67
CA ALA A 19 -2.30 3.88 11.29
C ALA A 19 -0.82 3.67 10.90
N ILE A 20 -0.47 2.47 10.44
CA ILE A 20 0.87 2.08 10.01
C ILE A 20 0.76 1.46 8.61
N GLY A 21 1.63 1.89 7.70
CA GLY A 21 1.72 1.35 6.34
C GLY A 21 3.17 1.07 5.94
N LEU A 22 3.35 0.19 4.95
CA LEU A 22 4.63 -0.09 4.33
C LEU A 22 4.89 0.95 3.22
N GLY A 23 5.97 1.71 3.33
CA GLY A 23 6.46 2.57 2.24
C GLY A 23 7.27 1.76 1.23
N THR A 24 7.09 2.03 -0.07
CA THR A 24 7.77 1.28 -1.12
C THR A 24 8.88 2.06 -1.85
N TRP A 25 9.14 3.31 -1.49
CA TRP A 25 10.24 4.07 -2.10
C TRP A 25 11.60 3.36 -1.90
N GLN A 26 12.43 3.37 -2.94
CA GLN A 26 13.77 2.75 -2.99
C GLN A 26 13.79 1.21 -2.84
N SER A 27 12.65 0.54 -2.96
CA SER A 27 12.58 -0.93 -3.03
C SER A 27 12.32 -1.39 -4.47
N GLY A 28 13.31 -1.97 -5.16
CA GLY A 28 13.17 -2.39 -6.56
C GLY A 28 13.15 -3.91 -6.76
N GLY A 29 12.53 -4.38 -7.85
CA GLY A 29 12.55 -5.78 -8.27
C GLY A 29 12.02 -6.75 -7.20
N GLY A 30 12.62 -7.94 -7.12
CA GLY A 30 12.17 -9.00 -6.22
C GLY A 30 12.15 -8.61 -4.74
N PHE A 31 12.98 -7.66 -4.30
CA PHE A 31 12.93 -7.14 -2.93
C PHE A 31 11.61 -6.44 -2.62
N CYS A 32 11.06 -5.68 -3.58
CA CYS A 32 9.76 -5.03 -3.41
C CYS A 32 8.65 -6.06 -3.27
N VAL A 33 8.66 -7.09 -4.12
CA VAL A 33 7.68 -8.19 -4.09
C VAL A 33 7.67 -8.88 -2.72
N GLU A 34 8.85 -9.30 -2.25
CA GLU A 34 9.00 -10.02 -0.98
C GLU A 34 8.69 -9.13 0.24
N ALA A 35 9.07 -7.85 0.19
CA ALA A 35 8.74 -6.90 1.25
C ALA A 35 7.22 -6.72 1.41
N VAL A 36 6.49 -6.58 0.30
CA VAL A 36 5.02 -6.47 0.32
C VAL A 36 4.38 -7.75 0.86
N LYS A 37 4.80 -8.92 0.36
CA LYS A 37 4.30 -10.23 0.85
C LYS A 37 4.53 -10.40 2.35
N THR A 38 5.74 -10.08 2.81
CA THR A 38 6.12 -10.17 4.22
C THR A 38 5.31 -9.20 5.07
N ALA A 39 5.13 -7.95 4.63
CA ALA A 39 4.33 -7.00 5.38
C ALA A 39 2.88 -7.48 5.56
N ILE A 40 2.25 -8.00 4.50
CA ILE A 40 0.89 -8.54 4.59
C ILE A 40 0.82 -9.75 5.53
N SER A 41 1.81 -10.67 5.46
CA SER A 41 1.84 -11.87 6.30
C SER A 41 1.99 -11.55 7.79
N VAL A 42 2.70 -10.47 8.14
CA VAL A 42 2.85 -10.00 9.53
C VAL A 42 1.75 -9.02 9.97
N GLY A 43 0.74 -8.78 9.11
CA GLY A 43 -0.49 -8.08 9.49
C GLY A 43 -0.66 -6.65 8.98
N TYR A 44 0.25 -6.14 8.15
CA TYR A 44 0.05 -4.83 7.51
C TYR A 44 -1.16 -4.87 6.57
N ARG A 45 -1.88 -3.75 6.51
CA ARG A 45 -3.05 -3.55 5.63
C ARG A 45 -2.99 -2.26 4.84
N TYR A 46 -1.87 -1.54 4.90
CA TYR A 46 -1.65 -0.30 4.16
C TYR A 46 -0.31 -0.38 3.42
N ILE A 47 -0.35 -0.22 2.10
CA ILE A 47 0.81 -0.09 1.22
C ILE A 47 0.81 1.32 0.60
N ASP A 48 1.93 2.04 0.75
CA ASP A 48 2.15 3.38 0.22
C ASP A 48 3.10 3.34 -0.99
N CYS A 49 2.55 3.61 -2.16
CA CYS A 49 3.23 3.62 -3.45
C CYS A 49 3.27 5.02 -4.05
N ALA A 50 3.97 5.18 -5.18
CA ALA A 50 3.89 6.35 -6.05
C ALA A 50 4.37 6.01 -7.46
N HIS A 51 3.86 6.71 -8.47
CA HIS A 51 4.36 6.58 -9.84
C HIS A 51 5.89 6.82 -9.93
N LEU A 52 6.40 7.83 -9.21
CA LEU A 52 7.82 8.17 -9.18
C LEU A 52 8.72 7.06 -8.62
N TYR A 53 8.19 6.14 -7.81
CA TYR A 53 9.01 5.09 -7.21
C TYR A 53 9.39 4.01 -8.22
N GLY A 54 8.70 3.93 -9.36
CA GLY A 54 9.06 3.06 -10.47
C GLY A 54 8.86 1.57 -10.20
N ASN A 55 8.10 1.20 -9.17
CA ASN A 55 7.97 -0.18 -8.68
C ASN A 55 6.52 -0.61 -8.41
N GLU A 56 5.53 0.10 -8.97
CA GLU A 56 4.11 -0.23 -8.78
C GLU A 56 3.74 -1.59 -9.41
N ALA A 57 4.49 -2.03 -10.42
CA ALA A 57 4.30 -3.35 -11.05
C ALA A 57 4.63 -4.48 -10.07
N GLU A 58 5.74 -4.38 -9.34
CA GLU A 58 6.17 -5.34 -8.33
C GLU A 58 5.21 -5.38 -7.14
N VAL A 59 4.70 -4.21 -6.71
CA VAL A 59 3.63 -4.16 -5.69
C VAL A 59 2.37 -4.87 -6.20
N GLY A 60 2.00 -4.63 -7.46
CA GLY A 60 0.86 -5.26 -8.12
C GLY A 60 1.01 -6.79 -8.25
N GLU A 61 2.21 -7.26 -8.57
CA GLU A 61 2.56 -8.69 -8.61
C GLU A 61 2.36 -9.34 -7.25
N ALA A 62 2.96 -8.78 -6.19
CA ALA A 62 2.83 -9.29 -4.83
C ALA A 62 1.37 -9.37 -4.37
N LEU A 63 0.61 -8.28 -4.54
CA LEU A 63 -0.81 -8.24 -4.18
C LEU A 63 -1.63 -9.23 -5.02
N GLY A 64 -1.36 -9.32 -6.32
CA GLY A 64 -2.05 -10.24 -7.23
C GLY A 64 -1.89 -11.70 -6.82
N GLU A 65 -0.69 -12.11 -6.40
CA GLU A 65 -0.45 -13.45 -5.88
C GLU A 65 -1.19 -13.70 -4.56
N LEU A 66 -1.15 -12.74 -3.64
CA LEU A 66 -1.83 -12.84 -2.33
C LEU A 66 -3.36 -12.88 -2.46
N PHE A 67 -3.91 -12.21 -3.47
CA PHE A 67 -5.33 -12.30 -3.77
C PHE A 67 -5.69 -13.66 -4.38
N LYS A 68 -4.88 -14.15 -5.35
CA LYS A 68 -5.10 -15.45 -6.00
C LYS A 68 -5.06 -16.63 -5.02
N ASN A 69 -4.17 -16.57 -4.03
CA ASN A 69 -4.06 -17.62 -3.01
C ASN A 69 -4.95 -17.39 -1.77
N ASN A 70 -5.84 -16.38 -1.81
CA ASN A 70 -6.75 -16.01 -0.72
C ASN A 70 -6.05 -15.67 0.62
N SER A 71 -4.77 -15.25 0.61
CA SER A 71 -4.07 -14.81 1.82
C SER A 71 -4.63 -13.50 2.40
N VAL A 72 -5.20 -12.65 1.54
CA VAL A 72 -5.87 -11.40 1.92
C VAL A 72 -6.92 -11.04 0.87
N LYS A 73 -7.97 -10.29 1.24
CA LYS A 73 -8.94 -9.78 0.26
C LYS A 73 -8.59 -8.37 -0.19
N ARG A 74 -9.05 -7.97 -1.37
CA ARG A 74 -8.75 -6.62 -1.90
C ARG A 74 -9.30 -5.54 -0.98
N GLU A 75 -10.50 -5.71 -0.44
CA GLU A 75 -11.17 -4.77 0.46
C GLU A 75 -10.46 -4.59 1.81
N ASP A 76 -9.57 -5.51 2.18
CA ASP A 76 -8.76 -5.41 3.39
C ASP A 76 -7.50 -4.55 3.18
N ILE A 77 -7.17 -4.19 1.94
CA ILE A 77 -5.96 -3.43 1.60
C ILE A 77 -6.29 -1.96 1.33
N PHE A 78 -5.68 -1.08 2.12
CA PHE A 78 -5.55 0.33 1.79
C PHE A 78 -4.32 0.51 0.89
N LEU A 79 -4.52 0.95 -0.34
CA LEU A 79 -3.44 1.16 -1.32
C LEU A 79 -3.41 2.64 -1.70
N THR A 80 -2.27 3.28 -1.53
CA THR A 80 -2.06 4.67 -1.94
C THR A 80 -1.09 4.73 -3.09
N SER A 81 -1.39 5.59 -4.07
CA SER A 81 -0.43 6.03 -5.08
C SER A 81 -0.39 7.56 -5.09
N LYS A 82 0.59 8.12 -5.81
CA LYS A 82 0.85 9.55 -5.87
C LYS A 82 1.04 9.96 -7.32
N TYR A 83 0.30 10.97 -7.70
CA TYR A 83 0.45 11.64 -8.99
C TYR A 83 1.82 12.36 -9.05
N HIS A 84 2.53 12.23 -10.18
CA HIS A 84 3.88 12.74 -10.31
C HIS A 84 3.92 14.16 -10.88
N CYS A 85 4.79 15.03 -10.36
CA CYS A 85 4.79 16.46 -10.70
C CYS A 85 5.02 16.74 -12.19
N THR A 86 5.76 15.89 -12.91
CA THR A 86 5.98 16.05 -14.36
C THR A 86 4.78 15.65 -15.22
N THR A 87 3.77 15.01 -14.63
CA THR A 87 2.55 14.60 -15.34
C THR A 87 1.46 15.68 -15.34
N ASN A 88 1.68 16.80 -14.62
CA ASN A 88 0.79 17.95 -14.58
C ASN A 88 0.53 18.51 -15.98
N SER A 89 -0.76 18.70 -16.33
CA SER A 89 -1.24 19.19 -17.62
C SER A 89 -0.86 20.65 -17.96
N VAL A 90 0.01 21.29 -17.16
CA VAL A 90 0.32 22.72 -17.26
C VAL A 90 1.32 23.03 -18.40
N ASN A 91 1.91 22.00 -19.02
CA ASN A 91 2.81 22.13 -20.17
C ASN A 91 2.42 21.17 -21.31
N LYS A 92 1.19 21.27 -21.81
CA LYS A 92 0.81 20.75 -23.14
C LYS A 92 0.56 21.89 -24.09
#